data_AF-A0A523MIX4-F1
#
_entry.id   AF-A0A523MIX4-F1
#
_cell.length_a   1.000
_cell.length_b   1.000
_cell.length_c   1.000
_cell.angle_alpha   90.00
_cell.angle_beta   90.00
_cell.angle_gamma   90.00
#
_symmetry.space_group_name_H-M   'P 1'
#
loop_
_entity.id
_entity.type
_entity.pdbx_description
1 polymer ?
#
loop_
_entity_poly.entity_id
_entity_poly.type
_entity_poly.pdbx_seq_one_letter_code
_entity_poly.pdbx_strand_id
1 'polypeptide(L)'
;MLFTVLVRTRVENFTRYLAVFLFALALSLGLFADISFAQDSAVADLPEEVAEETAPEIVELKSLDDDQVKELQELFESITANREQIGLLELRVAAAEGLEHEVLAIRLDRLWLMTLEQALDFAGQVIEKKKDGFDVSSFDADVHELLDRLPGAVREAVDRINSRVVLPNISVPAMDQAIVDEHFFAAAGMVAKTYKSLMAGIGLAKNLGIDTTDEEDFLRKRLIDGTSNASVYLDIAKTQAAGLRSSAAMLPDDKEVLARLQLADTRIMRIASAIQANLLIMADLGIPTAQYKQQLLTVTGKITTSIFEWEVIVGLLTSWGQTFVDFVVQKGPSFLVQILIFFLIIYVFTKIGGFVQQGIRAGFERSPNSFSVLLKTMVLSISRNIIVMLGVLIALSQVGISLGPLLTGLGIVGFIIGFALQDSLSNFASGMM
;
A
#
# COMPACT_ATOMS: atom_id res chain seq x y z
N MET A 1 30.38 21.47 16.02
CA MET A 1 29.81 21.72 17.37
C MET A 1 28.55 22.59 17.36
N LEU A 2 28.44 23.64 16.53
CA LEU A 2 27.23 24.48 16.44
C LEU A 2 25.97 23.79 15.88
N PHE A 3 26.11 22.86 14.94
CA PHE A 3 24.98 22.15 14.33
C PHE A 3 24.26 21.20 15.32
N THR A 4 25.02 20.55 16.21
CA THR A 4 24.48 19.63 17.23
C THR A 4 23.72 20.37 18.34
N VAL A 5 24.14 21.60 18.66
CA VAL A 5 23.45 22.44 19.66
C VAL A 5 22.16 23.01 19.07
N LEU A 6 22.19 23.52 17.83
CA LEU A 6 20.99 24.06 17.16
C LEU A 6 19.89 23.02 16.92
N VAL A 7 20.25 21.78 16.57
CA VAL A 7 19.30 20.67 16.43
C VAL A 7 18.74 20.25 17.79
N ARG A 8 19.57 20.18 18.84
CA ARG A 8 19.13 19.82 20.20
C ARG A 8 18.12 20.83 20.77
N THR A 9 18.36 22.12 20.59
CA THR A 9 17.46 23.17 21.12
C THR A 9 16.16 23.26 20.32
N ARG A 10 16.19 23.05 18.99
CA ARG A 10 14.96 23.00 18.18
C ARG A 10 14.10 21.78 18.50
N VAL A 11 14.70 20.61 18.71
CA VAL A 11 13.96 19.38 19.05
C VAL A 11 13.36 19.46 20.46
N GLU A 12 14.06 20.01 21.45
CA GLU A 12 13.52 20.22 22.81
C GLU A 12 12.38 21.25 22.85
N ASN A 13 12.47 22.31 22.04
CA ASN A 13 11.39 23.30 21.95
C ASN A 13 10.18 22.74 21.19
N PHE A 14 10.40 22.06 20.06
CA PHE A 14 9.34 21.43 19.28
C PHE A 14 8.58 20.36 20.09
N THR A 15 9.28 19.53 20.85
CA THR A 15 8.65 18.54 21.74
C THR A 15 7.85 19.17 22.88
N ARG A 16 8.29 20.32 23.43
CA ARG A 16 7.51 21.07 24.43
C ARG A 16 6.23 21.68 23.84
N TYR A 17 6.31 22.33 22.68
CA TYR A 17 5.13 22.91 22.04
C TYR A 17 4.14 21.84 21.55
N LEU A 18 4.64 20.72 21.04
CA LEU A 18 3.82 19.57 20.66
C LEU A 18 3.12 18.94 21.87
N ALA A 19 3.82 18.79 23.00
CA ALA A 19 3.22 18.25 24.23
C ALA A 19 2.13 19.16 24.81
N VAL A 20 2.33 20.48 24.81
CA VAL A 20 1.32 21.45 25.26
C VAL A 20 0.13 21.47 24.30
N PHE A 21 0.38 21.36 22.99
CA PHE A 21 -0.67 21.27 21.97
C PHE A 21 -1.49 19.97 22.10
N LEU A 22 -0.84 18.82 22.31
CA LEU A 22 -1.51 17.54 22.53
C LEU A 22 -2.27 17.50 23.85
N PHE A 23 -1.75 18.15 24.91
CA PHE A 23 -2.44 18.28 26.19
C PHE A 23 -3.69 19.17 26.08
N ALA A 24 -3.61 20.29 25.35
CA ALA A 24 -4.75 21.15 25.05
C ALA A 24 -5.79 20.44 24.16
N LEU A 25 -5.34 19.63 23.19
CA LEU A 25 -6.20 18.82 22.32
C LEU A 25 -6.93 17.73 23.13
N ALA A 26 -6.22 17.04 24.03
CA ALA A 26 -6.80 16.03 24.92
C ALA A 26 -7.83 16.62 25.91
N LEU A 27 -7.60 17.85 26.39
CA LEU A 27 -8.57 18.59 27.22
C LEU A 27 -9.83 18.99 26.42
N SER A 28 -9.67 19.35 25.14
CA SER A 28 -10.80 19.73 24.28
C SER A 28 -11.67 18.54 23.84
N LEU A 29 -11.13 17.32 23.88
CA LEU A 29 -11.80 16.08 23.48
C LEU A 29 -12.41 15.31 24.66
N GLY A 30 -12.40 15.87 25.89
CA GLY A 30 -13.04 15.24 27.06
C GLY A 30 -12.38 13.96 27.58
N LEU A 31 -11.13 13.66 27.17
CA LEU A 31 -10.43 12.42 27.50
C LEU A 31 -9.97 12.27 28.97
N PHE A 32 -10.38 13.18 29.86
CA PHE A 32 -10.01 13.17 31.29
C PHE A 32 -11.18 12.94 32.25
N ALA A 33 -12.34 12.49 31.75
CA ALA A 33 -13.49 12.26 32.62
C ALA A 33 -13.35 11.06 33.56
N ASP A 34 -12.48 10.07 33.30
CA ASP A 34 -12.31 8.92 34.20
C ASP A 34 -10.87 8.40 34.17
N ILE A 35 -10.06 8.83 35.14
CA ILE A 35 -8.86 8.09 35.56
C ILE A 35 -8.88 8.02 37.09
N SER A 36 -9.69 7.11 37.62
CA SER A 36 -9.61 6.65 38.99
C SER A 36 -8.32 5.84 39.16
N PHE A 37 -7.42 6.35 40.00
CA PHE A 37 -6.20 5.68 40.41
C PHE A 37 -6.54 4.52 41.36
N ALA A 38 -6.35 3.27 40.92
CA ALA A 38 -6.31 2.13 41.81
C ALA A 38 -4.87 1.93 42.28
N GLN A 39 -4.62 2.26 43.55
CA GLN A 39 -3.39 1.95 44.27
C GLN A 39 -3.68 0.90 45.33
N ASP A 40 -2.74 -0.02 45.41
CA ASP A 40 -2.38 -0.93 46.50
C ASP A 40 -3.03 -2.31 46.63
N SER A 41 -2.11 -3.28 46.59
CA SER A 41 -2.24 -4.65 47.03
C SER A 41 -2.14 -4.73 48.56
N ALA A 42 -3.19 -5.17 49.22
CA ALA A 42 -3.10 -5.77 50.55
C ALA A 42 -4.15 -6.86 50.69
N VAL A 43 -3.68 -8.05 51.07
CA VAL A 43 -4.43 -9.28 51.32
C VAL A 43 -5.38 -9.08 52.51
N ALA A 44 -6.67 -9.37 52.34
CA ALA A 44 -7.62 -9.66 53.41
C ALA A 44 -8.72 -10.61 52.90
N ASP A 45 -9.03 -11.60 53.73
CA ASP A 45 -9.92 -12.75 53.49
C ASP A 45 -11.37 -12.40 53.06
N LEU A 46 -11.87 -13.21 52.11
CA LEU A 46 -13.23 -13.74 51.82
C LEU A 46 -14.49 -12.93 52.26
N PRO A 47 -15.51 -12.80 51.38
CA PRO A 47 -16.40 -13.93 51.05
C PRO A 47 -16.82 -14.05 49.57
N GLU A 48 -17.30 -15.24 49.20
CA GLU A 48 -17.94 -15.58 47.92
C GLU A 48 -19.07 -14.59 47.59
N GLU A 49 -18.89 -13.81 46.53
CA GLU A 49 -19.99 -13.11 45.86
C GLU A 49 -19.99 -13.54 44.40
N VAL A 50 -21.10 -14.17 44.00
CA VAL A 50 -21.34 -14.75 42.69
C VAL A 50 -21.27 -13.62 41.64
N ALA A 51 -20.26 -13.66 40.77
CA ALA A 51 -20.21 -12.78 39.61
C ALA A 51 -21.33 -13.18 38.64
N GLU A 52 -22.34 -12.32 38.52
CA GLU A 52 -23.21 -12.30 37.34
C GLU A 52 -22.34 -12.05 36.11
N GLU A 53 -22.25 -13.06 35.28
CA GLU A 53 -21.68 -13.01 33.93
C GLU A 53 -22.57 -12.08 33.09
N THR A 54 -22.20 -10.80 32.99
CA THR A 54 -22.87 -9.90 32.03
C THR A 54 -22.49 -10.36 30.62
N ALA A 55 -23.47 -10.99 29.97
CA ALA A 55 -23.42 -11.41 28.58
C ALA A 55 -22.96 -10.27 27.66
N PRO A 56 -22.24 -10.55 26.57
CA PRO A 56 -21.84 -9.53 25.61
C PRO A 56 -23.08 -8.80 25.09
N GLU A 57 -23.03 -7.47 25.12
CA GLU A 57 -24.05 -6.59 24.56
C GLU A 57 -24.27 -6.97 23.09
N ILE A 58 -25.45 -7.51 22.77
CA ILE A 58 -25.82 -7.88 21.40
C ILE A 58 -25.92 -6.57 20.64
N VAL A 59 -24.91 -6.26 19.82
CA VAL A 59 -24.98 -5.13 18.88
C VAL A 59 -26.04 -5.50 17.84
N GLU A 60 -27.24 -4.93 17.99
CA GLU A 60 -28.34 -5.12 17.06
C GLU A 60 -27.95 -4.53 15.70
N LEU A 61 -27.85 -5.38 14.68
CA LEU A 61 -27.50 -4.97 13.32
C LEU A 61 -28.62 -4.09 12.75
N LYS A 62 -28.25 -3.02 12.05
CA LYS A 62 -29.21 -2.15 11.36
C LYS A 62 -29.82 -2.90 10.18
N SER A 63 -31.14 -2.88 10.02
CA SER A 63 -31.76 -3.39 8.79
C SER A 63 -31.48 -2.46 7.62
N LEU A 64 -31.25 -3.02 6.44
CA LEU A 64 -31.30 -2.26 5.19
C LEU A 64 -32.73 -1.74 4.95
N ASP A 65 -32.85 -0.55 4.35
CA ASP A 65 -34.14 -0.08 3.86
C ASP A 65 -34.53 -0.76 2.53
N ASP A 66 -35.82 -0.67 2.18
CA ASP A 66 -36.36 -1.35 0.98
C ASP A 66 -35.69 -0.89 -0.32
N ASP A 67 -35.26 0.38 -0.40
CA ASP A 67 -34.60 0.92 -1.59
C ASP A 67 -33.17 0.35 -1.71
N GLN A 68 -32.43 0.26 -0.61
CA GLN A 68 -31.10 -0.34 -0.56
C GLN A 68 -31.11 -1.84 -0.89
N VAL A 69 -32.09 -2.59 -0.37
CA VAL A 69 -32.26 -4.00 -0.72
C VAL A 69 -32.54 -4.16 -2.20
N LYS A 70 -33.45 -3.33 -2.74
CA LYS A 70 -33.81 -3.35 -4.16
C LYS A 70 -32.63 -2.99 -5.05
N GLU A 71 -31.83 -1.99 -4.70
CA GLU A 71 -30.65 -1.58 -5.48
C GLU A 71 -29.61 -2.71 -5.58
N LEU A 72 -29.28 -3.36 -4.45
CA LEU A 72 -28.36 -4.50 -4.42
C LEU A 72 -28.91 -5.70 -5.21
N GLN A 73 -30.21 -5.96 -5.09
CA GLN A 73 -30.90 -7.03 -5.81
C GLN A 73 -30.85 -6.79 -7.33
N GLU A 74 -31.22 -5.58 -7.79
CA GLU A 74 -31.17 -5.20 -9.21
C GLU A 74 -29.75 -5.26 -9.78
N LEU A 75 -28.75 -4.87 -8.99
CA LEU A 75 -27.35 -4.97 -9.38
C LEU A 75 -26.94 -6.44 -9.56
N PHE A 76 -27.28 -7.32 -8.61
CA PHE A 76 -26.97 -8.75 -8.70
C PHE A 76 -27.71 -9.46 -9.84
N GLU A 77 -28.97 -9.12 -10.07
CA GLU A 77 -29.75 -9.61 -11.21
C GLU A 77 -29.11 -9.20 -12.54
N SER A 78 -28.61 -7.96 -12.64
CA SER A 78 -27.90 -7.49 -13.84
C SER A 78 -26.61 -8.27 -14.10
N ILE A 79 -25.85 -8.61 -13.04
CA ILE A 79 -24.64 -9.44 -13.13
C ILE A 79 -25.00 -10.84 -13.64
N THR A 80 -26.08 -11.43 -13.11
CA THR A 80 -26.56 -12.75 -13.50
C THR A 80 -27.02 -12.77 -14.96
N ALA A 81 -27.78 -11.76 -15.38
CA ALA A 81 -28.22 -11.60 -16.77
C ALA A 81 -27.03 -11.44 -17.73
N ASN A 82 -26.02 -10.65 -17.35
CA ASN A 82 -24.82 -10.49 -18.16
C ASN A 82 -24.03 -11.80 -18.28
N ARG A 83 -23.95 -12.61 -17.23
CA ARG A 83 -23.31 -13.94 -17.26
C ARG A 83 -24.00 -14.88 -18.26
N GLU A 84 -25.33 -14.88 -18.31
CA GLU A 84 -26.07 -15.65 -19.32
C GLU A 84 -25.73 -15.17 -20.73
N GLN A 85 -25.72 -13.85 -20.95
CA GLN A 85 -25.34 -13.27 -22.23
C GLN A 85 -23.89 -13.58 -22.64
N ILE A 86 -22.96 -13.64 -21.69
CA ILE A 86 -21.58 -14.06 -21.90
C ILE A 86 -21.55 -15.49 -22.43
N GLY A 87 -22.25 -16.44 -21.79
CA GLY A 87 -22.29 -17.83 -22.24
C GLY A 87 -22.88 -17.98 -23.65
N LEU A 88 -23.94 -17.23 -23.97
CA LEU A 88 -24.50 -17.19 -25.34
C LEU A 88 -23.52 -16.60 -26.35
N LEU A 89 -22.78 -15.57 -25.96
CA LEU A 89 -21.82 -14.90 -26.83
C LEU A 89 -20.58 -15.77 -27.06
N GLU A 90 -20.13 -16.53 -26.07
CA GLU A 90 -19.06 -17.53 -26.21
C GLU A 90 -19.40 -18.58 -27.27
N LEU A 91 -20.62 -19.12 -27.25
CA LEU A 91 -21.09 -20.06 -28.28
C LEU A 91 -21.07 -19.43 -29.68
N ARG A 92 -21.45 -18.16 -29.80
CA ARG A 92 -21.41 -17.43 -31.08
C ARG A 92 -20.00 -17.18 -31.56
N VAL A 93 -19.08 -16.82 -30.65
CA VAL A 93 -17.65 -16.65 -30.96
C VAL A 93 -17.06 -17.96 -31.47
N ALA A 94 -17.37 -19.08 -30.82
CA ALA A 94 -16.89 -20.40 -31.20
C ALA A 94 -17.38 -20.86 -32.59
N ALA A 95 -18.57 -20.41 -33.00
CA ALA A 95 -19.16 -20.74 -34.30
C ALA A 95 -18.77 -19.76 -35.43
N ALA A 96 -18.20 -18.61 -35.11
CA ALA A 96 -17.84 -17.58 -36.08
C ALA A 96 -16.42 -17.76 -36.60
N GLU A 97 -16.17 -17.30 -37.83
CA GLU A 97 -14.85 -17.29 -38.47
C GLU A 97 -14.50 -15.89 -39.00
N GLY A 98 -13.20 -15.64 -39.21
CA GLY A 98 -12.70 -14.38 -39.78
C GLY A 98 -13.11 -13.13 -38.99
N LEU A 99 -13.56 -12.10 -39.70
CA LEU A 99 -13.90 -10.80 -39.10
C LEU A 99 -15.08 -10.89 -38.10
N GLU A 100 -16.05 -11.78 -38.33
CA GLU A 100 -17.16 -11.95 -37.40
C GLU A 100 -16.67 -12.48 -36.05
N HIS A 101 -15.76 -13.46 -36.08
CA HIS A 101 -15.12 -13.99 -34.88
C HIS A 101 -14.41 -12.87 -34.09
N GLU A 102 -13.60 -12.05 -34.76
CA GLU A 102 -12.87 -10.96 -34.11
C GLU A 102 -13.80 -9.96 -33.41
N VAL A 103 -14.85 -9.52 -34.12
CA VAL A 103 -15.81 -8.54 -33.58
C VAL A 103 -16.59 -9.12 -32.39
N LEU A 104 -17.05 -10.37 -32.49
CA LEU A 104 -17.75 -11.04 -31.40
C LEU A 104 -16.83 -11.27 -30.20
N ALA A 105 -15.57 -11.62 -30.42
CA ALA A 105 -14.61 -11.85 -29.36
C ALA A 105 -14.28 -10.55 -28.60
N ILE A 106 -14.18 -9.41 -29.30
CA ILE A 106 -14.01 -8.09 -28.65
C ILE A 106 -15.25 -7.72 -27.81
N ARG A 107 -16.46 -7.99 -28.31
CA ARG A 107 -17.70 -7.76 -27.56
C ARG A 107 -17.77 -8.62 -26.31
N LEU A 108 -17.34 -9.88 -26.42
CA LEU A 108 -17.26 -10.82 -25.31
C LEU A 108 -16.37 -10.28 -24.21
N ASP A 109 -15.14 -9.84 -24.54
CA ASP A 109 -14.24 -9.29 -23.51
C ASP A 109 -14.78 -8.04 -22.83
N ARG A 110 -15.45 -7.16 -23.59
CA ARG A 110 -16.05 -5.95 -23.04
C ARG A 110 -17.18 -6.26 -22.08
N LEU A 111 -18.09 -7.17 -22.47
CA LEU A 111 -19.20 -7.59 -21.61
C LEU A 111 -18.68 -8.30 -20.37
N TRP A 112 -17.68 -9.17 -20.54
CA TRP A 112 -17.01 -9.86 -19.45
C TRP A 112 -16.38 -8.88 -18.45
N LEU A 113 -15.62 -7.89 -18.93
CA LEU A 113 -15.00 -6.89 -18.07
C LEU A 113 -16.03 -6.02 -17.34
N MET A 114 -17.08 -5.59 -18.04
CA MET A 114 -18.18 -4.81 -17.43
C MET A 114 -18.87 -5.61 -16.32
N THR A 115 -19.13 -6.90 -16.57
CA THR A 115 -19.75 -7.79 -15.59
C THR A 115 -18.84 -8.01 -14.38
N LEU A 116 -17.53 -8.13 -14.60
CA LEU A 116 -16.54 -8.21 -13.53
C LEU A 116 -16.53 -6.94 -12.67
N GLU A 117 -16.51 -5.77 -13.30
CA GLU A 117 -16.54 -4.47 -12.61
C GLU A 117 -17.84 -4.32 -11.78
N GLN A 118 -18.99 -4.70 -12.33
CA GLN A 118 -20.26 -4.72 -11.58
C GLN A 118 -20.25 -5.71 -10.42
N ALA A 119 -19.68 -6.90 -10.60
CA ALA A 119 -19.58 -7.90 -9.53
C ALA A 119 -18.70 -7.41 -8.37
N LEU A 120 -17.59 -6.72 -8.69
CA LEU A 120 -16.73 -6.09 -7.71
C LEU A 120 -17.40 -4.91 -7.01
N ASP A 121 -18.17 -4.12 -7.73
CA ASP A 121 -18.95 -3.01 -7.16
C ASP A 121 -20.01 -3.53 -6.18
N PHE A 122 -20.80 -4.53 -6.59
CA PHE A 122 -21.76 -5.21 -5.71
C PHE A 122 -21.09 -5.77 -4.45
N ALA A 123 -20.00 -6.53 -4.59
CA ALA A 123 -19.28 -7.09 -3.46
C ALA A 123 -18.72 -5.99 -2.54
N GLY A 124 -18.20 -4.90 -3.12
CA GLY A 124 -17.73 -3.72 -2.39
C GLY A 124 -18.84 -3.08 -1.55
N GLN A 125 -19.99 -2.81 -2.16
CA GLN A 125 -21.14 -2.21 -1.47
C GLN A 125 -21.67 -3.08 -0.33
N VAL A 126 -21.78 -4.40 -0.53
CA VAL A 126 -22.22 -5.33 0.52
C VAL A 126 -21.22 -5.36 1.68
N ILE A 127 -19.92 -5.44 1.40
CA ILE A 127 -18.86 -5.46 2.42
C ILE A 127 -18.82 -4.13 3.19
N GLU A 128 -19.00 -2.99 2.51
CA GLU A 128 -19.02 -1.67 3.13
C GLU A 128 -20.24 -1.52 4.06
N LYS A 129 -21.44 -1.89 3.60
CA LYS A 129 -22.65 -1.89 4.43
C LYS A 129 -22.53 -2.80 5.66
N LYS A 130 -21.91 -3.99 5.50
CA LYS A 130 -21.61 -4.89 6.63
C LYS A 130 -20.72 -4.20 7.67
N LYS A 131 -19.71 -3.46 7.22
CA LYS A 131 -18.79 -2.70 8.07
C LYS A 131 -19.48 -1.55 8.80
N ASP A 132 -20.48 -0.94 8.19
CA ASP A 132 -21.30 0.13 8.77
C ASP A 132 -22.37 -0.39 9.78
N GLY A 133 -22.37 -1.70 10.03
CA GLY A 133 -23.22 -2.38 11.01
C GLY A 133 -24.60 -2.74 10.46
N PHE A 134 -24.78 -2.81 9.14
CA PHE A 134 -26.01 -3.31 8.53
C PHE A 134 -26.03 -4.84 8.45
N ASP A 135 -27.22 -5.43 8.62
CA ASP A 135 -27.46 -6.83 8.32
C ASP A 135 -27.55 -7.02 6.80
N VAL A 136 -26.53 -7.66 6.23
CA VAL A 136 -26.43 -8.00 4.81
C VAL A 136 -26.45 -9.51 4.58
N SER A 137 -26.91 -10.29 5.57
CA SER A 137 -26.81 -11.76 5.55
C SER A 137 -27.48 -12.40 4.32
N SER A 138 -28.47 -11.73 3.71
CA SER A 138 -29.11 -12.17 2.47
C SER A 138 -28.17 -12.21 1.26
N PHE A 139 -27.12 -11.38 1.25
CA PHE A 139 -26.18 -11.24 0.13
C PHE A 139 -24.83 -11.91 0.39
N ASP A 140 -24.59 -12.45 1.61
CA ASP A 140 -23.29 -13.05 1.96
C ASP A 140 -22.93 -14.22 1.03
N ALA A 141 -23.90 -15.07 0.68
CA ALA A 141 -23.68 -16.20 -0.23
C ALA A 141 -23.30 -15.72 -1.65
N ASP A 142 -23.96 -14.68 -2.14
CA ASP A 142 -23.72 -14.10 -3.46
C ASP A 142 -22.31 -13.51 -3.55
N VAL A 143 -21.89 -12.75 -2.53
CA VAL A 143 -20.53 -12.18 -2.46
C VAL A 143 -19.46 -13.28 -2.45
N HIS A 144 -19.66 -14.34 -1.67
CA HIS A 144 -18.73 -15.46 -1.65
C HIS A 144 -18.65 -16.15 -3.02
N GLU A 145 -19.78 -16.39 -3.69
CA GLU A 145 -19.79 -16.99 -5.03
C GLU A 145 -19.05 -16.12 -6.04
N LEU A 146 -19.26 -14.80 -6.01
CA LEU A 146 -18.59 -13.87 -6.92
C LEU A 146 -17.07 -13.87 -6.73
N LEU A 147 -16.62 -13.77 -5.48
CA LEU A 147 -15.19 -13.65 -5.16
C LEU A 147 -14.44 -14.97 -5.35
N ASP A 148 -15.06 -16.12 -5.08
CA ASP A 148 -14.45 -17.44 -5.30
C ASP A 148 -14.19 -17.71 -6.79
N ARG A 149 -15.09 -17.26 -7.67
CA ARG A 149 -14.97 -17.48 -9.13
C ARG A 149 -14.06 -16.46 -9.82
N LEU A 150 -13.84 -15.30 -9.21
CA LEU A 150 -13.13 -14.18 -9.79
C LEU A 150 -11.69 -14.52 -10.24
N PRO A 151 -10.86 -15.24 -9.45
CA PRO A 151 -9.51 -15.61 -9.86
C PRO A 151 -9.46 -16.43 -11.15
N GLY A 152 -10.28 -17.49 -11.23
CA GLY A 152 -10.33 -18.37 -12.40
C GLY A 152 -10.78 -17.62 -13.64
N ALA A 153 -11.87 -16.86 -13.52
CA ALA A 153 -12.42 -16.08 -14.61
C ALA A 153 -11.41 -15.04 -15.13
N VAL A 154 -10.68 -14.37 -14.24
CA VAL A 154 -9.62 -13.42 -14.61
C VAL A 154 -8.49 -14.09 -15.36
N ARG A 155 -8.00 -15.25 -14.89
CA ARG A 155 -6.90 -15.98 -15.54
C ARG A 155 -7.29 -16.33 -16.99
N GLU A 156 -8.49 -16.89 -17.16
CA GLU A 156 -9.02 -17.24 -18.49
C GLU A 156 -9.18 -16.01 -19.40
N ALA A 157 -9.68 -14.90 -18.87
CA ALA A 157 -9.82 -13.66 -19.63
C ALA A 157 -8.46 -13.12 -20.09
N VAL A 158 -7.47 -13.09 -19.20
CA VAL A 158 -6.11 -12.64 -19.53
C VAL A 158 -5.48 -13.51 -20.61
N ASP A 159 -5.59 -14.84 -20.50
CA ASP A 159 -5.03 -15.75 -21.49
C ASP A 159 -5.76 -15.64 -22.84
N ARG A 160 -7.10 -15.51 -22.83
CA ARG A 160 -7.91 -15.29 -24.03
C ARG A 160 -7.57 -13.97 -24.72
N ILE A 161 -7.37 -12.88 -23.98
CA ILE A 161 -6.98 -11.58 -24.56
C ILE A 161 -5.57 -11.67 -25.14
N ASN A 162 -4.61 -12.22 -24.39
CA ASN A 162 -3.22 -12.33 -24.82
C ASN A 162 -3.06 -13.20 -26.08
N SER A 163 -3.87 -14.26 -26.23
CA SER A 163 -3.81 -15.15 -27.41
C SER A 163 -4.09 -14.45 -28.74
N ARG A 164 -4.79 -13.30 -28.72
CA ARG A 164 -5.14 -12.51 -29.91
C ARG A 164 -4.21 -11.32 -30.14
N VAL A 165 -3.22 -11.11 -29.27
CA VAL A 165 -2.30 -9.98 -29.38
C VAL A 165 -1.30 -10.26 -30.50
N VAL A 166 -1.42 -9.50 -31.59
CA VAL A 166 -0.43 -9.47 -32.67
C VAL A 166 0.57 -8.37 -32.37
N LEU A 167 1.86 -8.71 -32.30
CA LEU A 167 2.91 -7.71 -32.12
C LEU A 167 2.98 -6.78 -33.34
N PRO A 168 3.15 -5.47 -33.15
CA PRO A 168 3.27 -4.53 -34.26
C PRO A 168 4.37 -4.91 -35.26
N ASN A 169 3.99 -5.03 -36.53
CA ASN A 169 4.93 -5.29 -37.62
C ASN A 169 5.41 -3.97 -38.22
N ILE A 170 6.69 -3.69 -38.11
CA ILE A 170 7.28 -2.43 -38.58
C ILE A 170 7.63 -2.42 -40.08
N SER A 171 7.44 -3.55 -40.76
CA SER A 171 7.83 -3.74 -42.16
C SER A 171 6.74 -3.30 -43.14
N VAL A 172 5.52 -3.05 -42.66
CA VAL A 172 4.37 -2.66 -43.48
C VAL A 172 4.23 -1.12 -43.55
N PRO A 173 3.46 -0.57 -44.52
CA PRO A 173 3.17 0.86 -44.61
C PRO A 173 2.56 1.45 -43.31
N ALA A 174 2.74 2.76 -43.10
CA ALA A 174 2.29 3.42 -41.87
C ALA A 174 0.80 3.22 -41.54
N MET A 175 -0.06 3.17 -42.56
CA MET A 175 -1.50 2.93 -42.39
C MET A 175 -1.78 1.54 -41.80
N ASP A 176 -1.17 0.50 -42.36
CA ASP A 176 -1.34 -0.87 -41.88
C ASP A 176 -0.75 -1.05 -40.48
N GLN A 177 0.38 -0.38 -40.21
CA GLN A 177 0.95 -0.33 -38.87
C GLN A 177 0.00 0.27 -37.84
N ALA A 178 -0.69 1.37 -38.19
CA ALA A 178 -1.62 2.04 -37.27
C ALA A 178 -2.80 1.15 -36.88
N ILE A 179 -3.31 0.33 -37.81
CA ILE A 179 -4.38 -0.63 -37.54
C ILE A 179 -3.91 -1.70 -36.55
N VAL A 180 -2.75 -2.32 -36.81
CA VAL A 180 -2.19 -3.34 -35.92
C VAL A 180 -1.88 -2.79 -34.53
N ASP A 181 -1.32 -1.57 -34.46
CA ASP A 181 -1.06 -0.88 -33.20
C ASP A 181 -2.34 -0.70 -32.39
N GLU A 182 -3.42 -0.28 -33.04
CA GLU A 182 -4.68 -0.04 -32.34
C GLU A 182 -5.25 -1.33 -31.73
N HIS A 183 -5.23 -2.44 -32.47
CA HIS A 183 -5.61 -3.74 -31.93
C HIS A 183 -4.71 -4.19 -30.76
N PHE A 184 -3.39 -4.04 -30.93
CA PHE A 184 -2.41 -4.40 -29.91
C PHE A 184 -2.66 -3.63 -28.60
N PHE A 185 -2.79 -2.31 -28.67
CA PHE A 185 -2.95 -1.47 -27.48
C PHE A 185 -4.36 -1.54 -26.89
N ALA A 186 -5.40 -1.81 -27.69
CA ALA A 186 -6.72 -2.11 -27.16
C ALA A 186 -6.71 -3.38 -26.29
N ALA A 187 -6.05 -4.45 -26.76
CA ALA A 187 -5.87 -5.67 -25.98
C ALA A 187 -5.02 -5.43 -24.73
N ALA A 188 -3.90 -4.73 -24.84
CA ALA A 188 -3.06 -4.37 -23.69
C ALA A 188 -3.84 -3.54 -22.64
N GLY A 189 -4.69 -2.62 -23.08
CA GLY A 189 -5.58 -1.84 -22.21
C GLY A 189 -6.60 -2.71 -21.49
N MET A 190 -7.20 -3.70 -22.16
CA MET A 190 -8.12 -4.65 -21.52
C MET A 190 -7.42 -5.52 -20.48
N VAL A 191 -6.21 -5.99 -20.75
CA VAL A 191 -5.39 -6.75 -19.77
C VAL A 191 -5.09 -5.88 -18.55
N ALA A 192 -4.68 -4.63 -18.74
CA ALA A 192 -4.40 -3.71 -17.64
C ALA A 192 -5.63 -3.46 -16.76
N LYS A 193 -6.82 -3.26 -17.37
CA LYS A 193 -8.07 -3.15 -16.61
C LYS A 193 -8.39 -4.44 -15.85
N THR A 194 -8.19 -5.59 -16.47
CA THR A 194 -8.40 -6.89 -15.85
C THR A 194 -7.48 -7.11 -14.63
N TYR A 195 -6.21 -6.71 -14.71
CA TYR A 195 -5.29 -6.73 -13.56
C TYR A 195 -5.73 -5.78 -12.44
N LYS A 196 -6.24 -4.60 -12.77
CA LYS A 196 -6.80 -3.66 -11.80
C LYS A 196 -8.02 -4.27 -11.09
N SER A 197 -8.92 -4.91 -11.83
CA SER A 197 -10.10 -5.57 -11.27
C SER A 197 -9.71 -6.76 -10.38
N LEU A 198 -8.71 -7.55 -10.77
CA LEU A 198 -8.19 -8.62 -9.91
C LEU A 198 -7.63 -8.07 -8.60
N MET A 199 -6.86 -6.99 -8.66
CA MET A 199 -6.33 -6.34 -7.46
C MET A 199 -7.45 -5.87 -6.52
N ALA A 200 -8.50 -5.25 -7.06
CA ALA A 200 -9.66 -4.86 -6.29
C ALA A 200 -10.34 -6.08 -5.64
N GLY A 201 -10.52 -7.17 -6.40
CA GLY A 201 -11.07 -8.42 -5.89
C GLY A 201 -10.25 -9.05 -4.77
N ILE A 202 -8.92 -9.06 -4.88
CA ILE A 202 -8.00 -9.49 -3.81
C ILE A 202 -8.23 -8.66 -2.54
N GLY A 203 -8.35 -7.33 -2.68
CA GLY A 203 -8.64 -6.44 -1.55
C GLY A 203 -9.95 -6.77 -0.84
N LEU A 204 -11.02 -7.03 -1.60
CA LEU A 204 -12.32 -7.43 -1.06
C LEU A 204 -12.27 -8.81 -0.40
N ALA A 205 -11.64 -9.79 -1.04
CA ALA A 205 -11.48 -11.15 -0.51
C ALA A 205 -10.72 -11.16 0.83
N LYS A 206 -9.66 -10.33 0.95
CA LYS A 206 -8.94 -10.15 2.22
C LYS A 206 -9.80 -9.60 3.35
N ASN A 207 -10.71 -8.66 3.05
CA ASN A 207 -11.62 -8.12 4.05
C ASN A 207 -12.58 -9.19 4.61
N LEU A 208 -12.81 -10.27 3.86
CA LEU A 208 -13.59 -11.43 4.27
C LEU A 208 -12.73 -12.56 4.88
N GLY A 209 -11.42 -12.38 4.97
CA GLY A 209 -10.51 -13.41 5.48
C GLY A 209 -10.26 -14.58 4.52
N ILE A 210 -10.54 -14.40 3.23
CA ILE A 210 -10.26 -15.39 2.18
C ILE A 210 -8.75 -15.35 1.87
N ASP A 211 -8.12 -16.52 1.74
CA ASP A 211 -6.73 -16.61 1.29
C ASP A 211 -6.62 -16.18 -0.17
N THR A 212 -5.68 -15.28 -0.45
CA THR A 212 -5.47 -14.65 -1.77
C THR A 212 -4.04 -14.82 -2.28
N THR A 213 -3.27 -15.72 -1.65
CA THR A 213 -1.84 -15.90 -1.93
C THR A 213 -1.60 -16.28 -3.39
N ASP A 214 -2.38 -17.20 -3.95
CA ASP A 214 -2.25 -17.66 -5.34
C ASP A 214 -2.60 -16.56 -6.35
N GLU A 215 -3.58 -15.71 -6.03
CA GLU A 215 -4.03 -14.59 -6.85
C GLU A 215 -2.98 -13.49 -6.89
N GLU A 216 -2.39 -13.18 -5.74
CA GLU A 216 -1.27 -12.25 -5.65
C GLU A 216 -0.06 -12.74 -6.43
N ASP A 217 0.32 -14.01 -6.26
CA ASP A 217 1.48 -14.58 -6.95
C ASP A 217 1.28 -14.59 -8.48
N PHE A 218 0.06 -14.93 -8.93
CA PHE A 218 -0.32 -14.81 -10.33
C PHE A 218 -0.15 -13.37 -10.83
N LEU A 219 -0.73 -12.39 -10.12
CA LEU A 219 -0.69 -10.98 -10.52
C LEU A 219 0.74 -10.42 -10.50
N ARG A 220 1.54 -10.77 -9.47
CA ARG A 220 2.96 -10.42 -9.35
C ARG A 220 3.74 -10.89 -10.56
N LYS A 221 3.62 -12.19 -10.91
CA LYS A 221 4.32 -12.77 -12.05
C LYS A 221 3.93 -12.07 -13.35
N ARG A 222 2.63 -11.90 -13.59
CA ARG A 222 2.13 -11.27 -14.82
C ARG A 222 2.55 -9.80 -14.96
N LEU A 223 2.57 -9.04 -13.86
CA LEU A 223 3.04 -7.65 -13.86
C LEU A 223 4.54 -7.55 -14.09
N ILE A 224 5.35 -8.43 -13.49
CA ILE A 224 6.81 -8.46 -13.71
C ILE A 224 7.10 -8.75 -15.17
N ASP A 225 6.54 -9.84 -15.70
CA ASP A 225 6.78 -10.28 -17.09
C ASP A 225 6.25 -9.23 -18.08
N GLY A 226 5.02 -8.75 -17.88
CA GLY A 226 4.38 -7.78 -18.77
C GLY A 226 5.10 -6.43 -18.78
N THR A 227 5.53 -5.93 -17.62
CA THR A 227 6.25 -4.65 -17.53
C THR A 227 7.67 -4.76 -18.05
N SER A 228 8.34 -5.89 -17.83
CA SER A 228 9.65 -6.17 -18.43
C SER A 228 9.58 -6.18 -19.96
N ASN A 229 8.59 -6.89 -20.52
CA ASN A 229 8.37 -6.93 -21.96
C ASN A 229 8.02 -5.55 -22.53
N ALA A 230 7.16 -4.78 -21.85
CA ALA A 230 6.84 -3.41 -22.25
C ALA A 230 8.07 -2.49 -22.21
N SER A 231 8.94 -2.67 -21.21
CA SER A 231 10.21 -1.94 -21.10
C SER A 231 11.16 -2.22 -22.27
N VAL A 232 11.29 -3.48 -22.68
CA VAL A 232 12.07 -3.86 -23.88
C VAL A 232 11.44 -3.26 -25.13
N TYR A 233 10.12 -3.34 -25.26
CA TYR A 233 9.40 -2.81 -26.41
C TYR A 233 9.51 -1.28 -26.52
N LEU A 234 9.54 -0.59 -25.38
CA LEU A 234 9.79 0.86 -25.31
C LEU A 234 11.17 1.23 -25.89
N ASP A 235 12.22 0.47 -25.57
CA ASP A 235 13.56 0.73 -26.11
C ASP A 235 13.67 0.45 -27.62
N ILE A 236 12.95 -0.56 -28.11
CA ILE A 236 12.80 -0.83 -29.55
C ILE A 236 12.11 0.36 -30.23
N ALA A 237 10.97 0.81 -29.71
CA ALA A 237 10.22 1.92 -30.27
C ALA A 237 11.03 3.22 -30.26
N LYS A 238 11.81 3.49 -29.19
CA LYS A 238 12.73 4.63 -29.11
C LYS A 238 13.81 4.58 -30.18
N THR A 239 14.43 3.42 -30.37
CA THR A 239 15.46 3.23 -31.41
C THR A 239 14.89 3.49 -32.80
N GLN A 240 13.69 2.98 -33.09
CA GLN A 240 13.00 3.22 -34.36
C GLN A 240 12.67 4.70 -34.57
N ALA A 241 12.09 5.35 -33.56
CA ALA A 241 11.78 6.78 -33.64
C ALA A 241 13.04 7.62 -33.85
N ALA A 242 14.17 7.26 -33.22
CA ALA A 242 15.44 7.95 -33.45
C ALA A 242 15.91 7.83 -34.91
N GLY A 243 15.86 6.63 -35.50
CA GLY A 243 16.17 6.42 -36.92
C GLY A 243 15.25 7.20 -37.85
N LEU A 244 13.94 7.18 -37.59
CA LEU A 244 12.93 7.92 -38.37
C LEU A 244 13.11 9.44 -38.24
N ARG A 245 13.50 9.97 -37.06
CA ARG A 245 13.85 11.38 -36.89
C ARG A 245 15.04 11.77 -37.77
N SER A 246 16.07 10.93 -37.83
CA SER A 246 17.21 11.16 -38.72
C SER A 246 16.79 11.14 -40.19
N SER A 247 15.94 10.20 -40.60
CA SER A 247 15.38 10.17 -41.96
C SER A 247 14.54 11.41 -42.28
N ALA A 248 13.68 11.85 -41.35
CA ALA A 248 12.87 13.05 -41.52
C ALA A 248 13.71 14.32 -41.65
N ALA A 249 14.86 14.40 -40.96
CA ALA A 249 15.79 15.51 -41.11
C ALA A 249 16.44 15.58 -42.51
N MET A 250 16.61 14.43 -43.17
CA MET A 250 17.17 14.35 -44.53
C MET A 250 16.09 14.51 -45.61
N LEU A 251 14.88 14.05 -45.33
CA LEU A 251 13.73 14.03 -46.24
C LEU A 251 12.53 14.72 -45.58
N PRO A 252 12.57 16.06 -45.40
CA PRO A 252 11.58 16.78 -44.59
C PRO A 252 10.15 16.77 -45.16
N ASP A 253 10.00 16.55 -46.47
CA ASP A 253 8.70 16.54 -47.15
C ASP A 253 8.18 15.12 -47.44
N ASP A 254 8.89 14.08 -47.01
CA ASP A 254 8.46 12.69 -47.22
C ASP A 254 7.32 12.33 -46.26
N LYS A 255 6.11 12.21 -46.81
CA LYS A 255 4.89 11.92 -46.06
C LYS A 255 4.93 10.58 -45.33
N GLU A 256 5.56 9.56 -45.90
CA GLU A 256 5.61 8.23 -45.28
C GLU A 256 6.58 8.24 -44.09
N VAL A 257 7.74 8.89 -44.22
CA VAL A 257 8.70 9.04 -43.12
C VAL A 257 8.07 9.81 -41.95
N LEU A 258 7.37 10.90 -42.22
CA LEU A 258 6.67 11.69 -41.19
C LEU A 258 5.55 10.91 -40.53
N ALA A 259 4.74 10.17 -41.29
CA ALA A 259 3.66 9.34 -40.74
C ALA A 259 4.21 8.22 -39.84
N ARG A 260 5.28 7.53 -40.26
CA ARG A 260 5.94 6.52 -39.44
C ARG A 260 6.55 7.09 -38.18
N LEU A 261 7.13 8.29 -38.25
CA LEU A 261 7.68 8.97 -37.08
C LEU A 261 6.59 9.29 -36.05
N GLN A 262 5.47 9.85 -36.51
CA GLN A 262 4.32 10.12 -35.63
C GLN A 262 3.79 8.85 -34.98
N LEU A 263 3.71 7.75 -35.73
CA LEU A 263 3.28 6.46 -35.19
C LEU A 263 4.27 5.91 -34.16
N ALA A 264 5.57 5.98 -34.44
CA ALA A 264 6.61 5.57 -33.50
C ALA A 264 6.57 6.38 -32.20
N ASP A 265 6.35 7.70 -32.28
CA ASP A 265 6.19 8.56 -31.11
C ASP A 265 4.91 8.24 -30.32
N THR A 266 3.82 7.93 -31.01
CA THR A 266 2.58 7.45 -30.39
C THR A 266 2.80 6.13 -29.66
N ARG A 267 3.52 5.16 -30.26
CA ARG A 267 3.89 3.90 -29.60
C ARG A 267 4.66 4.15 -28.31
N ILE A 268 5.69 5.00 -28.35
CA ILE A 268 6.50 5.34 -27.18
C ILE A 268 5.60 5.84 -26.04
N MET A 269 4.67 6.75 -26.33
CA MET A 269 3.74 7.28 -25.33
C MET A 269 2.80 6.20 -24.79
N ARG A 270 2.17 5.40 -25.65
CA ARG A 270 1.22 4.35 -25.22
C ARG A 270 1.89 3.26 -24.39
N ILE A 271 3.12 2.87 -24.75
CA ILE A 271 3.90 1.91 -23.96
C ILE A 271 4.30 2.51 -22.62
N ALA A 272 4.74 3.77 -22.59
CA ALA A 272 5.07 4.47 -21.35
C ALA A 272 3.87 4.54 -20.39
N SER A 273 2.67 4.86 -20.91
CA SER A 273 1.43 4.84 -20.13
C SER A 273 1.07 3.45 -19.61
N ALA A 274 1.24 2.40 -20.43
CA ALA A 274 1.01 1.02 -19.99
C ALA A 274 1.96 0.58 -18.88
N ILE A 275 3.26 0.92 -18.99
CA ILE A 275 4.24 0.70 -17.92
C ILE A 275 3.78 1.43 -16.66
N GLN A 276 3.45 2.73 -16.77
CA GLN A 276 3.02 3.53 -15.62
C GLN A 276 1.81 2.94 -14.91
N ALA A 277 0.80 2.48 -15.65
CA ALA A 277 -0.38 1.82 -15.08
C ALA A 277 0.01 0.56 -14.28
N ASN A 278 0.90 -0.28 -14.82
CA ASN A 278 1.39 -1.46 -14.12
C ASN A 278 2.22 -1.08 -12.88
N LEU A 279 3.02 0.00 -12.93
CA LEU A 279 3.83 0.42 -11.78
C LEU A 279 3.00 0.80 -10.55
N LEU A 280 1.76 1.27 -10.73
CA LEU A 280 0.85 1.55 -9.61
C LEU A 280 0.50 0.26 -8.87
N ILE A 281 0.09 -0.77 -9.62
CA ILE A 281 -0.29 -2.08 -9.07
C ILE A 281 0.95 -2.78 -8.48
N MET A 282 2.10 -2.69 -9.17
CA MET A 282 3.37 -3.24 -8.68
C MET A 282 3.81 -2.61 -7.35
N ALA A 283 3.63 -1.29 -7.19
CA ALA A 283 4.00 -0.61 -5.95
C ALA A 283 3.16 -1.06 -4.76
N ASP A 284 1.85 -1.27 -4.97
CA ASP A 284 0.93 -1.78 -3.95
C ASP A 284 1.29 -3.21 -3.51
N LEU A 285 1.74 -4.04 -4.46
CA LEU A 285 2.29 -5.38 -4.17
C LEU A 285 3.71 -5.34 -3.59
N GLY A 286 4.35 -4.18 -3.43
CA GLY A 286 5.73 -4.09 -2.96
C GLY A 286 6.77 -4.60 -3.96
N ILE A 287 6.44 -4.68 -5.25
CA ILE A 287 7.37 -5.05 -6.32
C ILE A 287 8.27 -3.85 -6.64
N PRO A 288 9.60 -4.02 -6.78
CA PRO A 288 10.51 -2.92 -7.12
C PRO A 288 10.16 -2.21 -8.43
N THR A 289 10.03 -0.88 -8.39
CA THR A 289 9.64 -0.04 -9.56
C THR A 289 10.71 0.94 -10.03
N ALA A 290 11.86 1.02 -9.35
CA ALA A 290 12.84 2.08 -9.55
C ALA A 290 13.41 2.13 -10.98
N GLN A 291 13.80 0.99 -11.55
CA GLN A 291 14.36 0.89 -12.90
C GLN A 291 13.38 1.39 -13.96
N TYR A 292 12.11 0.99 -13.88
CA TYR A 292 11.09 1.40 -14.83
C TYR A 292 10.77 2.89 -14.72
N LYS A 293 10.69 3.43 -13.49
CA LYS A 293 10.55 4.88 -13.26
C LYS A 293 11.69 5.67 -13.90
N GLN A 294 12.93 5.20 -13.75
CA GLN A 294 14.08 5.83 -14.40
C GLN A 294 13.97 5.80 -15.93
N GLN A 295 13.56 4.68 -16.52
CA GLN A 295 13.37 4.58 -17.96
C GLN A 295 12.29 5.55 -18.46
N LEU A 296 11.15 5.65 -17.77
CA LEU A 296 10.08 6.59 -18.12
C LEU A 296 10.55 8.05 -18.06
N LEU A 297 11.37 8.44 -17.08
CA LEU A 297 11.94 9.79 -17.01
C LEU A 297 12.76 10.15 -18.27
N THR A 298 13.47 9.19 -18.86
CA THR A 298 14.24 9.42 -20.10
C THR A 298 13.35 9.69 -21.32
N VAL A 299 12.10 9.23 -21.28
CA VAL A 299 11.12 9.36 -22.35
C VAL A 299 10.32 10.65 -22.19
N THR A 300 9.76 10.87 -21.00
CA THR A 300 8.92 12.03 -20.69
C THR A 300 9.70 13.34 -20.67
N GLY A 301 11.00 13.30 -20.35
CA GLY A 301 11.85 14.51 -20.28
C GLY A 301 12.26 15.13 -21.62
N LYS A 302 12.06 14.44 -22.76
CA LYS A 302 12.42 14.94 -24.11
C LYS A 302 11.21 15.28 -25.00
N ILE A 303 10.00 14.94 -24.55
CA ILE A 303 8.74 15.16 -25.30
C ILE A 303 7.77 15.89 -24.35
N THR A 304 8.11 17.13 -24.02
CA THR A 304 7.21 18.07 -23.34
C THR A 304 6.11 18.50 -24.30
N THR A 305 4.86 18.09 -24.06
CA THR A 305 3.68 19.01 -24.12
C THR A 305 2.31 18.41 -23.76
N SER A 306 2.08 17.10 -23.67
CA SER A 306 0.69 16.61 -23.48
C SER A 306 0.46 15.49 -22.45
N ILE A 307 1.48 15.08 -21.69
CA ILE A 307 1.40 13.80 -20.94
C ILE A 307 1.15 13.95 -19.43
N PHE A 308 0.68 15.12 -18.98
CA PHE A 308 0.03 15.24 -17.69
C PHE A 308 -1.48 15.22 -17.91
N GLU A 309 -2.02 14.05 -18.27
CA GLU A 309 -3.47 13.83 -18.25
C GLU A 309 -3.92 13.81 -16.78
N TRP A 310 -4.34 14.99 -16.36
CA TRP A 310 -4.92 15.35 -15.08
C TRP A 310 -6.07 14.42 -14.66
N GLU A 311 -6.77 13.77 -15.60
CA GLU A 311 -7.87 12.84 -15.33
C GLU A 311 -7.47 11.55 -14.61
N VAL A 312 -6.29 10.99 -14.88
CA VAL A 312 -5.83 9.76 -14.19
C VAL A 312 -5.28 10.10 -12.80
N ILE A 313 -4.66 11.27 -12.65
CA ILE A 313 -4.23 11.79 -11.34
C ILE A 313 -5.44 12.13 -10.48
N VAL A 314 -6.49 12.74 -11.04
CA VAL A 314 -7.74 13.04 -10.31
C VAL A 314 -8.47 11.75 -9.93
N GLY A 315 -8.60 10.76 -10.81
CA GLY A 315 -9.22 9.47 -10.45
C GLY A 315 -8.49 8.74 -9.32
N LEU A 316 -7.16 8.80 -9.30
CA LEU A 316 -6.34 8.24 -8.23
C LEU A 316 -6.37 9.10 -6.95
N LEU A 317 -6.38 10.42 -7.06
CA LEU A 317 -6.47 11.35 -5.92
C LEU A 317 -7.85 11.31 -5.26
N THR A 318 -8.92 11.11 -6.03
CA THR A 318 -10.28 10.92 -5.52
C THR A 318 -10.39 9.58 -4.81
N SER A 319 -9.81 8.50 -5.36
CA SER A 319 -9.75 7.20 -4.66
C SER A 319 -8.89 7.24 -3.39
N TRP A 320 -7.73 7.93 -3.43
CA TRP A 320 -6.89 8.13 -2.25
C TRP A 320 -7.56 9.05 -1.23
N GLY A 321 -8.28 10.07 -1.68
CA GLY A 321 -9.03 10.98 -0.84
C GLY A 321 -10.16 10.28 -0.12
N GLN A 322 -10.93 9.45 -0.82
CA GLN A 322 -12.02 8.67 -0.22
C GLN A 322 -11.48 7.64 0.77
N THR A 323 -10.51 6.81 0.38
CA THR A 323 -9.90 5.82 1.27
C THR A 323 -9.14 6.45 2.45
N PHE A 324 -8.54 7.64 2.28
CA PHE A 324 -7.94 8.40 3.38
C PHE A 324 -8.98 9.00 4.31
N VAL A 325 -10.09 9.53 3.79
CA VAL A 325 -11.21 10.01 4.58
C VAL A 325 -11.85 8.85 5.34
N ASP A 326 -12.05 7.69 4.72
CA ASP A 326 -12.61 6.50 5.37
C ASP A 326 -11.65 5.94 6.44
N PHE A 327 -10.35 5.95 6.17
CA PHE A 327 -9.33 5.61 7.15
C PHE A 327 -9.29 6.60 8.32
N VAL A 328 -9.44 7.91 8.08
CA VAL A 328 -9.45 8.96 9.11
C VAL A 328 -10.76 8.98 9.90
N VAL A 329 -11.90 8.71 9.27
CA VAL A 329 -13.20 8.68 9.94
C VAL A 329 -13.36 7.39 10.76
N GLN A 330 -12.95 6.24 10.23
CA GLN A 330 -13.14 4.95 10.92
C GLN A 330 -11.96 4.53 11.81
N LYS A 331 -10.71 4.85 11.43
CA LYS A 331 -9.50 4.52 12.23
C LYS A 331 -8.77 5.74 12.80
N GLY A 332 -9.11 6.96 12.37
CA GLY A 332 -8.42 8.18 12.82
C GLY A 332 -8.49 8.43 14.33
N PRO A 333 -9.62 8.21 15.04
CA PRO A 333 -9.63 8.35 16.50
C PRO A 333 -8.64 7.41 17.19
N SER A 334 -8.58 6.14 16.77
CA SER A 334 -7.67 5.13 17.33
C SER A 334 -6.20 5.42 16.96
N PHE A 335 -5.92 5.81 15.72
CA PHE A 335 -4.57 6.10 15.25
C PHE A 335 -4.00 7.39 15.86
N LEU A 336 -4.85 8.41 16.06
CA LEU A 336 -4.49 9.65 16.75
C LEU A 336 -4.16 9.38 18.22
N VAL A 337 -4.94 8.52 18.89
CA VAL A 337 -4.65 8.07 20.26
C VAL A 337 -3.36 7.25 20.31
N GLN A 338 -3.11 6.33 19.36
CA GLN A 338 -1.85 5.56 19.30
C GLN A 338 -0.63 6.46 19.07
N ILE A 339 -0.73 7.46 18.19
CA ILE A 339 0.34 8.45 17.98
C ILE A 339 0.53 9.30 19.25
N LEU A 340 -0.54 9.70 19.92
CA LEU A 340 -0.47 10.47 21.16
C LEU A 340 0.21 9.65 22.26
N ILE A 341 -0.16 8.37 22.41
CA ILE A 341 0.47 7.42 23.34
C ILE A 341 1.94 7.20 22.97
N PHE A 342 2.27 7.05 21.68
CA PHE A 342 3.65 6.91 21.20
C PHE A 342 4.52 8.11 21.65
N PHE A 343 4.06 9.33 21.39
CA PHE A 343 4.77 10.54 21.80
C PHE A 343 4.81 10.70 23.32
N LEU A 344 3.74 10.32 24.03
CA LEU A 344 3.67 10.34 25.48
C LEU A 344 4.71 9.40 26.10
N ILE A 345 4.83 8.17 25.59
CA ILE A 345 5.82 7.20 26.05
C ILE A 345 7.23 7.73 25.82
N ILE A 346 7.55 8.21 24.62
CA ILE A 346 8.87 8.80 24.34
C ILE A 346 9.16 9.98 25.29
N TYR A 347 8.17 10.83 25.55
CA TYR A 347 8.31 11.95 26.47
C TYR A 347 8.62 11.48 27.90
N VAL A 348 7.83 10.54 28.43
CA VAL A 348 7.99 9.97 29.78
C VAL A 348 9.38 9.32 29.92
N PHE A 349 9.78 8.47 28.99
CA PHE A 349 11.09 7.81 29.04
C PHE A 349 12.26 8.79 28.91
N THR A 350 12.10 9.86 28.14
CA THR A 350 13.11 10.93 28.06
C THR A 350 13.25 11.68 29.40
N LYS A 351 12.14 11.90 30.11
CA LYS A 351 12.14 12.50 31.45
C LYS A 351 12.73 11.56 32.49
N ILE A 352 12.36 10.28 32.49
CA ILE A 352 12.95 9.26 33.36
C ILE A 352 14.46 9.18 33.14
N GLY A 353 14.92 9.13 31.88
CA GLY A 353 16.36 9.12 31.57
C GLY A 353 17.09 10.36 32.09
N GLY A 354 16.45 11.53 32.07
CA GLY A 354 16.97 12.76 32.68
C GLY A 354 17.00 12.72 34.21
N PHE A 355 15.96 12.16 34.84
CA PHE A 355 15.87 12.00 36.29
C PHE A 355 16.91 11.01 36.82
N VAL A 356 17.05 9.87 36.16
CA VAL A 356 18.09 8.88 36.47
C VAL A 356 19.49 9.49 36.32
N GLN A 357 19.72 10.31 35.29
CA GLN A 357 20.99 11.06 35.19
C GLN A 357 21.24 11.97 36.39
N GLN A 358 20.21 12.65 36.92
CA GLN A 358 20.37 13.48 38.11
C GLN A 358 20.70 12.65 39.35
N GLY A 359 20.03 11.51 39.53
CA GLY A 359 20.35 10.56 40.61
C GLY A 359 21.78 10.04 40.54
N ILE A 360 22.22 9.62 39.34
CA ILE A 360 23.59 9.15 39.10
C ILE A 360 24.61 10.29 39.35
N ARG A 361 24.32 11.52 38.91
CA ARG A 361 25.17 12.70 39.19
C ARG A 361 25.30 12.94 40.70
N ALA A 362 24.19 12.95 41.42
CA ALA A 362 24.18 13.12 42.87
C ALA A 362 24.97 12.02 43.60
N GLY A 363 24.90 10.77 43.11
CA GLY A 363 25.72 9.66 43.61
C GLY A 363 27.23 9.89 43.41
N PHE A 364 27.63 10.37 42.23
CA PHE A 364 29.02 10.71 41.92
C PHE A 364 29.54 11.96 42.65
N GLU A 365 28.66 12.86 43.10
CA GLU A 365 29.01 14.06 43.85
C GLU A 365 29.10 13.81 45.36
N ARG A 366 28.39 12.79 45.87
CA ARG A 366 28.46 12.36 47.29
C ARG A 366 29.64 11.44 47.61
N SER A 367 30.33 10.92 46.60
CA SER A 367 31.46 10.01 46.80
C SER A 367 32.76 10.79 47.09
N PRO A 368 33.53 10.41 48.13
CA PRO A 368 34.80 11.08 48.46
C PRO A 368 35.92 10.84 47.44
N ASN A 369 35.73 9.92 46.47
CA ASN A 369 36.72 9.60 45.45
C ASN A 369 36.49 10.41 44.16
N SER A 370 37.56 11.03 43.64
CA SER A 370 37.56 11.87 42.43
C SER A 370 37.47 11.04 41.14
N PHE A 371 36.28 10.54 40.82
CA PHE A 371 36.05 9.91 39.51
C PHE A 371 36.37 10.89 38.37
N SER A 372 37.07 10.39 37.34
CA SER A 372 37.40 11.17 36.14
C SER A 372 36.13 11.73 35.49
N VAL A 373 36.23 12.98 35.00
CA VAL A 373 35.17 13.65 34.24
C VAL A 373 34.70 12.77 33.07
N LEU A 374 35.63 12.04 32.44
CA LEU A 374 35.34 11.15 31.32
C LEU A 374 34.40 10.00 31.72
N LEU A 375 34.67 9.34 32.85
CA LEU A 375 33.86 8.23 33.35
C LEU A 375 32.45 8.71 33.73
N LYS A 376 32.36 9.86 34.41
CA LYS A 376 31.07 10.48 34.75
C LYS A 376 30.26 10.76 33.49
N THR A 377 30.86 11.37 32.47
CA THR A 377 30.16 11.67 31.22
C THR A 377 29.75 10.41 30.45
N MET A 378 30.61 9.37 30.43
CA MET A 378 30.32 8.11 29.76
C MET A 378 29.15 7.38 30.42
N VAL A 379 29.20 7.16 31.75
CA VAL A 379 28.14 6.47 32.50
C VAL A 379 26.81 7.21 32.36
N LEU A 380 26.82 8.55 32.52
CA LEU A 380 25.62 9.35 32.35
C LEU A 380 25.04 9.25 30.93
N SER A 381 25.88 9.25 29.90
CA SER A 381 25.45 9.13 28.51
C SER A 381 24.85 7.75 28.22
N ILE A 382 25.52 6.68 28.64
CA ILE A 382 25.08 5.29 28.42
C ILE A 382 23.76 5.03 29.15
N SER A 383 23.66 5.37 30.45
CA SER A 383 22.43 5.14 31.22
C SER A 383 21.23 5.85 30.62
N ARG A 384 21.38 7.10 30.17
CA ARG A 384 20.29 7.83 29.50
C ARG A 384 19.93 7.20 28.16
N ASN A 385 20.92 6.84 27.35
CA ASN A 385 20.68 6.31 26.01
C ASN A 385 19.97 4.95 26.06
N ILE A 386 20.32 4.08 27.01
CA ILE A 386 19.64 2.79 27.21
C ILE A 386 18.17 3.02 27.60
N ILE A 387 17.89 3.93 28.55
CA ILE A 387 16.51 4.22 28.99
C ILE A 387 15.68 4.80 27.85
N VAL A 388 16.23 5.75 27.09
CA VAL A 388 15.54 6.35 25.93
C VAL A 388 15.31 5.30 24.85
N MET A 389 16.30 4.44 24.58
CA MET A 389 16.19 3.36 23.62
C MET A 389 15.09 2.35 23.98
N LEU A 390 14.99 1.99 25.26
CA LEU A 390 13.92 1.12 25.76
C LEU A 390 12.54 1.79 25.61
N GLY A 391 12.46 3.09 25.89
CA GLY A 391 11.26 3.89 25.64
C GLY A 391 10.83 3.91 24.18
N VAL A 392 11.78 3.99 23.25
CA VAL A 392 11.50 3.91 21.80
C VAL A 392 10.96 2.52 21.43
N LEU A 393 11.56 1.44 21.93
CA LEU A 393 11.06 0.08 21.67
C LEU A 393 9.64 -0.09 22.19
N ILE A 394 9.36 0.34 23.43
CA ILE A 394 8.02 0.25 24.02
C ILE A 394 7.03 1.11 23.23
N ALA A 395 7.42 2.32 22.81
CA ALA A 395 6.57 3.19 21.99
C ALA A 395 6.23 2.54 20.64
N LEU A 396 7.22 1.97 19.93
CA LEU A 396 7.02 1.28 18.66
C LEU A 396 6.08 0.07 18.80
N SER A 397 6.16 -0.65 19.92
CA SER A 397 5.25 -1.77 20.22
C SER A 397 3.79 -1.32 20.33
N GLN A 398 3.53 -0.12 20.86
CA GLN A 398 2.17 0.41 21.01
C GLN A 398 1.56 0.87 19.68
N VAL A 399 2.41 1.11 18.67
CA VAL A 399 1.98 1.43 17.30
C VAL A 399 1.83 0.15 16.45
N GLY A 400 2.01 -1.03 17.06
CA GLY A 400 1.87 -2.33 16.38
C GLY A 400 3.10 -2.76 15.57
N ILE A 401 4.25 -2.09 15.76
CA ILE A 401 5.50 -2.49 15.09
C ILE A 401 6.12 -3.67 15.85
N SER A 402 6.40 -4.76 15.13
CA SER A 402 6.99 -5.97 15.71
C SER A 402 8.40 -5.69 16.26
N LEU A 403 8.63 -5.98 17.53
CA LEU A 403 9.94 -5.79 18.16
C LEU A 403 10.97 -6.86 17.81
N GLY A 404 10.56 -8.00 17.26
CA GLY A 404 11.43 -9.15 16.97
C GLY A 404 12.69 -8.80 16.16
N PRO A 405 12.56 -8.20 14.96
CA PRO A 405 13.71 -7.79 14.16
C PRO A 405 14.61 -6.75 14.86
N LEU A 406 14.00 -5.79 15.58
CA LEU A 406 14.72 -4.73 16.29
C LEU A 406 15.52 -5.28 17.48
N LEU A 407 14.92 -6.16 18.28
CA LEU A 407 15.59 -6.83 19.40
C LEU A 407 16.70 -7.76 18.92
N THR A 408 16.49 -8.43 17.78
CA THR A 408 17.51 -9.28 17.15
C THR A 408 18.72 -8.45 16.71
N GLY A 409 18.47 -7.33 16.01
CA GLY A 409 19.54 -6.40 15.60
C GLY A 409 20.28 -5.81 16.81
N LEU A 410 19.56 -5.45 17.86
CA LEU A 410 20.15 -4.97 19.11
C LEU A 410 21.03 -6.04 19.78
N GLY A 411 20.55 -7.29 19.81
CA GLY A 411 21.28 -8.42 20.37
C GLY A 411 22.60 -8.65 19.64
N ILE A 412 22.60 -8.60 18.30
CA ILE A 412 23.80 -8.74 17.48
C ILE A 412 24.79 -7.59 17.76
N VAL A 413 24.31 -6.34 17.80
CA VAL A 413 25.16 -5.17 18.10
C VAL A 413 25.75 -5.27 19.52
N GLY A 414 24.93 -5.64 20.50
CA GLY A 414 25.38 -5.85 21.88
C GLY A 414 26.44 -6.94 22.00
N PHE A 415 26.28 -8.03 21.25
CA PHE A 415 27.25 -9.12 21.17
C PHE A 415 28.59 -8.67 20.56
N ILE A 416 28.55 -7.92 19.45
CA ILE A 416 29.75 -7.36 18.82
C ILE A 416 30.48 -6.40 19.76
N ILE A 417 29.76 -5.50 20.43
CA ILE A 417 30.34 -4.56 21.41
C ILE A 417 30.92 -5.33 22.61
N GLY A 418 30.22 -6.37 23.08
CA GLY A 418 30.69 -7.23 24.16
C GLY A 418 32.01 -7.90 23.84
N PHE A 419 32.16 -8.45 22.63
CA PHE A 419 33.43 -9.00 22.17
C PHE A 419 34.52 -7.96 22.00
N ALA A 420 34.19 -6.77 21.48
CA ALA A 420 35.17 -5.69 21.36
C ALA A 420 35.67 -5.21 22.73
N LEU A 421 34.86 -5.32 23.79
CA LEU A 421 35.21 -4.93 25.16
C LEU A 421 35.76 -6.06 26.02
N GLN A 422 35.83 -7.30 25.51
CA GLN A 422 36.15 -8.50 26.27
C GLN A 422 37.49 -8.38 27.04
N ASP A 423 38.56 -7.97 26.35
CA ASP A 423 39.89 -7.83 26.96
C ASP A 423 39.92 -6.71 28.01
N SER A 424 39.18 -5.62 27.78
CA SER A 424 39.08 -4.51 28.73
C SER A 424 38.34 -4.92 30.01
N LEU A 425 37.27 -5.72 29.86
CA LEU A 425 36.48 -6.22 30.99
C LEU A 425 37.24 -7.29 31.79
N SER A 426 37.99 -8.16 31.10
CA SER A 426 38.84 -9.19 31.74
C SER A 426 39.96 -8.56 32.58
N ASN A 427 40.62 -7.52 32.05
CA ASN A 427 41.63 -6.77 32.79
C ASN A 427 41.04 -6.00 33.99
N PHE A 428 39.81 -5.48 33.87
CA PHE A 428 39.10 -4.84 34.99
C PHE A 428 38.73 -5.83 36.11
N ALA A 429 38.22 -7.02 35.75
CA ALA A 429 37.87 -8.05 36.72
C ALA A 429 39.10 -8.59 37.47
N SER A 430 40.22 -8.78 36.75
CA SER A 430 41.49 -9.24 37.32
C SER A 430 42.15 -8.23 38.26
N GLY A 431 41.76 -6.95 38.20
CA GLY A 431 42.24 -5.92 39.12
C GLY A 431 41.35 -5.69 40.35
N MET A 432 40.14 -6.27 40.38
CA MET A 432 39.27 -6.29 41.56
C MET A 432 39.48 -7.53 42.44
N MET A 433 39.99 -8.62 41.85
CA MET A 433 40.46 -9.81 42.56
C MET A 433 41.93 -9.64 42.94
#